data_AF-A0A1M6TC74-F1
#
_entry.id   AF-A0A1M6TC74-F1
#
_cell.length_a   1.000
_cell.length_b   1.000
_cell.length_c   1.000
_cell.angle_alpha   90.00
_cell.angle_beta   90.00
_cell.angle_gamma   90.00
#
_symmetry.space_group_name_H-M   'P 1'
#
loop_
_entity.id
_entity.type
_entity.pdbx_description
1 polymer ?
#
loop_
_entity_poly.entity_id
_entity_poly.type
_entity_poly.pdbx_seq_one_letter_code
_entity_poly.pdbx_strand_id
1 'polypeptide(L)' 'MREILAYEGPCFTVEWYYDENGTSQAFDYFNRLGDAQKLPENEKQRAIFSMQSYNTRVQKGEYYEEG' A
#
# COMPACT_ATOMS: atom_id res chain seq x y z
N MET A 1 -6.08 10.30 -18.43
CA MET A 1 -5.95 9.98 -17.01
C MET A 1 -4.87 8.90 -16.88
N ARG A 2 -3.82 9.14 -16.10
CA ARG A 2 -2.75 8.15 -15.87
C ARG A 2 -2.85 7.71 -14.41
N GLU A 3 -3.25 6.48 -14.21
CA GLU A 3 -3.18 5.82 -12.90
C GLU A 3 -1.78 5.25 -12.76
N ILE A 4 -1.06 5.65 -11.71
CA ILE A 4 0.24 5.08 -11.36
C ILE A 4 0.01 4.25 -10.10
N LEU A 5 0.09 2.94 -10.26
CA LEU A 5 -0.08 1.98 -9.18
C LEU A 5 1.17 2.02 -8.29
N ALA A 6 1.02 2.53 -7.06
CA ALA A 6 2.13 2.60 -6.11
C ALA A 6 2.53 1.21 -5.56
N TYR A 7 1.59 0.26 -5.54
CA TYR A 7 1.80 -1.12 -5.10
C TYR A 7 0.67 -2.06 -5.59
N GLU A 8 1.01 -3.24 -6.11
CA GLU A 8 0.07 -4.30 -6.50
C GLU A 8 0.29 -5.55 -5.63
N GLY A 9 -0.74 -5.96 -4.89
CA GLY A 9 -0.74 -7.14 -4.02
C GLY A 9 -2.05 -7.27 -3.25
N PRO A 10 -2.29 -8.37 -2.50
CA PRO A 10 -3.60 -8.68 -1.88
C PRO A 10 -3.97 -7.81 -0.66
N CYS A 11 -3.28 -6.69 -0.45
CA CYS A 11 -3.54 -5.75 0.63
C CYS A 11 -3.54 -4.29 0.13
N PHE A 12 -4.33 -3.46 0.80
CA PHE A 12 -4.72 -2.08 0.46
C PHE A 12 -3.70 -1.30 -0.38
N THR A 13 -4.00 -1.16 -1.67
CA THR A 13 -3.36 -0.17 -2.53
C THR A 13 -3.82 1.21 -2.10
N VAL A 14 -2.87 2.08 -1.74
CA VAL A 14 -3.14 3.52 -1.59
C VAL A 14 -3.03 4.14 -2.97
N GLU A 15 -4.19 4.51 -3.53
CA GLU A 15 -4.28 5.18 -4.82
C GLU A 15 -4.40 6.69 -4.62
N TRP A 16 -3.64 7.46 -5.40
CA TRP A 16 -3.71 8.91 -5.41
C TRP A 16 -4.46 9.36 -6.65
N TYR A 17 -5.56 10.07 -6.46
CA TYR A 17 -6.31 10.67 -7.56
C TYR A 17 -5.62 11.94 -8.02
N TYR A 18 -5.47 12.08 -9.33
CA TYR A 18 -4.87 13.25 -9.98
C TYR A 18 -5.94 14.01 -10.76
N ASP A 19 -5.87 15.33 -10.70
CA ASP A 19 -6.70 16.20 -11.54
C ASP A 19 -6.24 16.19 -13.01
N GLU A 20 -6.93 16.95 -13.86
CA GLU A 20 -6.62 17.06 -15.29
C GLU A 20 -5.23 17.65 -15.57
N ASN A 21 -4.67 18.37 -14.61
CA ASN A 21 -3.33 18.96 -14.67
C ASN A 21 -2.25 18.01 -14.14
N GLY A 22 -2.61 16.81 -13.68
CA GLY A 22 -1.68 15.85 -13.10
C GLY A 22 -1.29 16.17 -11.65
N THR A 23 -2.11 16.93 -10.92
CA THR A 23 -1.88 17.28 -9.51
C THR A 23 -2.70 16.40 -8.58
N SER A 24 -2.09 15.88 -7.51
CA SER A 24 -2.81 15.15 -6.47
C SER A 24 -2.60 15.82 -5.11
N GLN A 25 -3.64 16.49 -4.62
CA GLN A 25 -3.59 17.19 -3.33
C GLN A 25 -3.26 16.24 -2.17
N ALA A 26 -3.79 15.02 -2.20
CA ALA A 26 -3.57 14.02 -1.16
C ALA A 26 -2.12 13.50 -1.18
N PHE A 27 -1.55 13.25 -2.37
CA PHE A 27 -0.15 12.87 -2.52
C PHE A 27 0.80 13.98 -2.08
N ASP A 28 0.51 15.22 -2.48
CA ASP A 28 1.31 16.39 -2.10
C ASP A 28 1.30 16.61 -0.59
N TYR A 29 0.13 16.47 0.04
CA TYR A 29 -0.01 16.53 1.49
C TYR A 29 0.84 15.44 2.17
N PHE A 30 0.72 14.19 1.71
CA PHE A 30 1.49 13.07 2.26
C PHE A 30 3.00 13.30 2.19
N ASN A 31 3.50 13.83 1.08
CA ASN A 31 4.94 14.11 0.90
C ASN A 31 5.46 15.22 1.82
N ARG A 32 4.60 16.16 2.23
CA ARG A 32 4.95 17.23 3.17
C ARG A 32 4.98 16.77 4.63
N LEU A 33 4.43 15.60 4.95
CA LEU A 33 4.49 15.05 6.30
C LEU A 33 5.93 14.70 6.68
N GLY A 34 6.33 15.07 7.90
CA GLY A 34 7.59 14.61 8.48
C GLY A 34 7.55 13.12 8.83
N ASP A 35 8.72 12.49 8.98
CA ASP A 35 8.82 11.05 9.21
C ASP A 35 8.08 10.57 10.46
N ALA A 36 8.01 11.40 11.51
CA ALA A 36 7.27 11.10 12.74
C ALA A 36 5.75 11.07 12.57
N GLN A 37 5.22 11.66 11.49
CA GLN A 37 3.79 11.65 11.16
C GLN A 37 3.43 10.53 10.18
N LYS A 38 4.44 9.98 9.50
CA LYS A 38 4.29 8.80 8.63
C LYS A 38 4.34 7.53 9.48
N LEU A 39 3.93 6.42 8.87
CA LEU A 39 4.06 5.11 9.52
C LEU A 39 5.53 4.87 9.86
N PRO A 40 5.88 4.60 11.14
CA PRO A 40 7.26 4.31 11.52
C PRO A 40 7.83 3.12 10.76
N GLU A 41 9.14 3.15 10.49
CA GLU A 41 9.79 2.13 9.66
C GLU A 41 9.59 0.71 10.22
N ASN A 42 9.62 0.52 11.54
CA ASN A 42 9.36 -0.78 12.15
C ASN A 42 7.94 -1.29 11.89
N GLU A 43 6.93 -0.43 11.93
CA GLU A 43 5.54 -0.80 11.64
C GLU A 43 5.34 -1.04 10.14
N LYS A 44 6.05 -0.30 9.28
CA LYS A 44 6.11 -0.58 7.83
C LYS A 44 6.71 -1.97 7.55
N GLN A 45 7.80 -2.33 8.21
CA GLN A 45 8.40 -3.67 8.08
C GLN A 45 7.46 -4.76 8.59
N ARG A 46 6.74 -4.54 9.70
CA ARG A 46 5.73 -5.48 10.21
C ARG A 46 4.57 -5.68 9.23
N ALA A 47 4.11 -4.61 8.58
CA ALA A 47 3.09 -4.70 7.54
C ALA A 47 3.57 -5.53 6.35
N ILE A 48 4.79 -5.28 5.86
CA ILE A 48 5.42 -6.05 4.77
C ILE A 48 5.54 -7.53 5.15
N PHE A 49 6.02 -7.84 6.36
CA PHE A 49 6.15 -9.23 6.81
C PHE A 49 4.79 -9.94 6.90
N SER A 50 3.78 -9.25 7.43
CA SER A 50 2.42 -9.80 7.57
C SER A 50 1.83 -10.16 6.20
N MET A 51 2.02 -9.28 5.21
CA MET A 51 1.63 -9.51 3.82
C MET A 51 2.38 -10.68 3.19
N GLN A 52 3.71 -10.76 3.34
CA GLN A 52 4.51 -11.88 2.82
C GLN A 52 4.09 -13.22 3.44
N SER A 53 3.83 -13.24 4.75
CA SER A 53 3.33 -14.41 5.46
C SER A 53 1.94 -14.84 4.95
N TYR A 54 1.04 -13.89 4.68
CA TYR A 54 -0.25 -14.17 4.05
C TYR A 54 -0.06 -14.78 2.65
N ASN A 55 0.68 -14.11 1.76
CA ASN A 55 0.93 -14.58 0.38
C ASN A 55 1.52 -16.00 0.37
N THR A 56 2.46 -16.27 1.28
CA THR A 56 3.09 -17.59 1.43
C THR A 56 2.07 -18.65 1.81
N ARG A 57 1.18 -18.38 2.77
CA ARG A 57 0.15 -19.35 3.20
C ARG A 57 -0.88 -19.58 2.11
N VAL A 58 -1.31 -18.54 1.40
CA VAL A 58 -2.22 -18.65 0.25
C VAL A 58 -1.58 -19.51 -0.84
N GLN A 59 -0.34 -19.22 -1.24
CA GLN A 59 0.36 -20.00 -2.27
C GLN A 59 0.54 -21.48 -1.87
N LYS A 60 0.70 -21.76 -0.58
CA LYS A 60 0.81 -23.13 -0.06
C LYS A 60 -0.55 -23.84 0.09
N GLY A 61 -1.67 -23.15 -0.09
CA GLY A 61 -3.01 -23.69 0.20
C GLY A 61 -3.27 -23.90 1.69
N GLU A 62 -2.51 -23.22 2.56
CA GLU A 62 -2.62 -23.26 4.03
C GLU A 62 -3.49 -22.12 4.59
N TYR A 63 -4.19 -21.40 3.70
CA TYR A 63 -5.09 -20.30 4.04
C TYR A 63 -6.41 -20.46 3.29
N TYR A 64 -7.54 -20.27 3.98
CA TYR A 64 -8.87 -20.44 3.40
C TYR A 64 -9.14 -19.35 2.36
N GLU A 65 -9.32 -19.75 1.11
CA GLU A 65 -10.24 -19.03 0.22
C GLU A 65 -11.60 -19.72 0.38
N GLU A 66 -12.62 -18.98 0.82
CA GLU A 66 -14.00 -19.44 0.60
C GLU A 66 -14.17 -19.55 -0.93
N GLY A 67 -14.25 -20.79 -1.42
CA GLY A 67 -14.46 -21.09 -2.84
C GLY A 67 -15.84 -20.75 -3.34
#